data_AF-A0AAN8QUP1-F1
#
_entry.id   AF-A0AAN8QUP1-F1
#
_cell.length_a   1.000
_cell.length_b   1.000
_cell.length_c   1.000
_cell.angle_alpha   90.00
_cell.angle_beta   90.00
_cell.angle_gamma   90.00
#
_symmetry.space_group_name_H-M   'P 1'
#
loop_
_entity.id
_entity.type
_entity.pdbx_description
1 polymer ?
#
loop_
_entity_poly.entity_id
_entity_poly.type
_entity_poly.pdbx_seq_one_letter_code
_entity_poly.pdbx_strand_id
1 'polypeptide(L)'
;MAISPTVTLHLDDGVVRGLDLQSCAAQLCKGHGHCVAQGQATTCECILGYRGEFCHESVNEEIRIPLTLGVLALIVGILILSFLISFIRQRVKAKRRKAAAKDSNGVEKGILLHHHTQG
;
A
#
# COMPACT_ATOMS: atom_id res chain seq x y z
N MET A 1 35.23 69.38 -17.04
CA MET A 1 35.66 68.01 -16.75
C MET A 1 34.76 67.45 -15.65
N ALA A 2 34.37 66.18 -15.81
CA ALA A 2 33.61 65.31 -14.89
C ALA A 2 32.12 65.62 -14.64
N ILE A 3 31.23 65.07 -15.48
CA ILE A 3 29.89 64.65 -15.04
C ILE A 3 29.55 63.32 -15.73
N SER A 4 29.78 62.21 -15.03
CA SER A 4 28.86 61.07 -14.98
C SER A 4 29.35 60.11 -13.90
N PRO A 5 28.43 59.52 -13.14
CA PRO A 5 28.38 58.07 -13.20
C PRO A 5 26.94 57.59 -13.39
N THR A 6 26.79 56.68 -14.36
CA THR A 6 25.85 55.57 -14.39
C THR A 6 24.50 55.80 -13.70
N VAL A 7 23.48 56.13 -14.51
CA VAL A 7 22.09 55.86 -14.16
C VAL A 7 21.96 54.34 -14.02
N THR A 8 22.15 53.82 -12.82
CA THR A 8 21.66 52.49 -12.45
C THR A 8 20.15 52.60 -12.44
N LEU A 9 19.49 52.15 -13.50
CA LEU A 9 18.06 51.90 -13.47
C LEU A 9 17.82 50.74 -12.50
N HIS A 10 17.62 51.08 -11.23
CA HIS A 10 16.94 50.23 -10.27
C HIS A 10 15.47 50.22 -10.71
N LEU A 11 15.10 49.21 -11.49
CA LEU A 11 13.72 48.95 -11.87
C LEU A 11 13.05 48.24 -10.71
N ASP A 12 12.39 49.03 -9.86
CA ASP A 12 11.36 48.55 -8.94
C ASP A 12 9.97 48.89 -9.49
N ASP A 13 9.05 47.95 -9.31
CA ASP A 13 7.58 48.06 -9.40
C ASP A 13 6.86 47.91 -10.77
N GLY A 14 6.18 46.77 -10.98
CA GLY A 14 4.98 46.69 -11.84
C GLY A 14 4.86 45.53 -12.85
N VAL A 15 5.95 45.12 -13.52
CA VAL A 15 5.91 44.11 -14.61
C VAL A 15 6.34 42.69 -14.17
N VAL A 16 6.97 42.57 -12.99
CA VAL A 16 7.54 41.30 -12.51
C VAL A 16 6.50 40.31 -11.99
N ARG A 17 5.30 40.74 -11.60
CA ARG A 17 4.33 39.84 -10.94
C ARG A 17 3.64 38.88 -11.92
N GLY A 18 3.49 39.23 -13.20
CA GLY A 18 2.84 38.34 -14.18
C GLY A 18 3.75 37.22 -14.68
N LEU A 19 5.03 37.54 -14.97
CA LEU A 19 6.01 36.53 -15.41
C LEU A 19 6.46 35.65 -14.25
N ASP A 20 6.58 36.21 -13.03
CA ASP A 20 6.96 35.45 -11.85
C ASP A 20 5.90 34.42 -11.47
N LEU A 21 4.60 34.74 -11.54
CA LEU A 21 3.55 33.73 -11.29
C LEU A 21 3.55 32.60 -12.33
N GLN A 22 3.77 32.90 -13.61
CA GLN A 22 3.82 31.88 -14.68
C GLN A 22 5.07 30.99 -14.54
N SER A 23 6.23 31.61 -14.25
CA SER A 23 7.49 30.92 -13.99
C SER A 23 7.44 30.12 -12.68
N CYS A 24 6.80 30.66 -11.66
CA CYS A 24 6.58 30.02 -10.37
C CYS A 24 5.68 28.80 -10.53
N ALA A 25 4.56 28.90 -11.26
CA ALA A 25 3.70 27.75 -11.50
C ALA A 25 4.46 26.61 -12.19
N ALA A 26 5.32 26.92 -13.17
CA ALA A 26 6.12 25.93 -13.89
C ALA A 26 7.31 25.37 -13.09
N GLN A 27 8.07 26.23 -12.41
CA GLN A 27 9.33 25.89 -11.76
C GLN A 27 9.15 25.49 -10.29
N LEU A 28 8.39 26.29 -9.53
CA LEU A 28 8.16 26.11 -8.10
C LEU A 28 7.06 25.09 -7.84
N CYS A 29 5.89 25.24 -8.47
CA CYS A 29 4.77 24.30 -8.31
C CYS A 29 4.79 23.14 -9.31
N LYS A 30 5.91 22.95 -10.05
CA LYS A 30 6.12 21.86 -11.03
C LYS A 30 5.05 21.75 -12.13
N GLY A 31 4.30 22.82 -12.39
CA GLY A 31 3.13 22.83 -13.28
C GLY A 31 1.90 22.12 -12.71
N HIS A 32 1.92 21.74 -11.43
CA HIS A 32 0.86 21.01 -10.73
C HIS A 32 0.11 21.90 -9.71
N GLY A 33 0.22 23.22 -9.84
CA GLY A 33 -0.44 24.17 -8.96
C GLY A 33 -0.35 25.61 -9.45
N HIS A 34 -1.07 26.49 -8.76
CA HIS A 34 -1.06 27.92 -8.99
C HIS A 34 -0.28 28.62 -7.88
N CYS A 35 0.52 29.63 -8.23
CA CYS A 35 1.22 30.41 -7.23
C CYS A 35 0.32 31.46 -6.61
N VAL A 36 0.27 31.51 -5.29
CA VAL A 36 -0.47 32.50 -4.50
C VAL A 36 0.51 33.26 -3.61
N ALA A 37 0.46 34.59 -3.68
CA ALA A 37 1.28 35.45 -2.82
C ALA A 37 0.60 35.61 -1.46
N GLN A 38 1.20 35.07 -0.41
CA GLN A 38 0.80 35.21 0.99
C GLN A 38 1.78 36.16 1.70
N GLY A 39 1.50 37.46 1.63
CA GLY A 39 2.35 38.48 2.24
C GLY A 39 3.72 38.58 1.57
N GLN A 40 4.79 38.28 2.31
CA GLN A 40 6.17 38.23 1.79
C GLN A 40 6.58 36.85 1.25
N ALA A 41 5.72 35.83 1.36
CA ALA A 41 6.01 34.47 0.90
C ALA A 41 5.12 34.07 -0.28
N THR A 42 5.67 33.31 -1.22
CA THR A 42 4.91 32.71 -2.33
C THR A 42 4.65 31.24 -1.98
N THR A 43 3.40 30.81 -2.06
CA THR A 43 2.96 29.43 -1.79
C THR A 43 2.30 28.84 -3.02
N CYS A 44 2.32 27.52 -3.15
CA CYS A 44 1.63 26.79 -4.21
C CYS A 44 0.26 26.30 -3.75
N GLU A 45 -0.78 26.60 -4.53
CA GLU A 45 -2.10 25.97 -4.43
C GLU A 45 -2.17 24.81 -5.43
N CYS A 46 -2.05 23.59 -4.93
CA CYS A 46 -1.96 22.38 -5.76
C CYS A 46 -3.30 21.98 -6.38
N ILE A 47 -3.25 21.46 -7.61
CA ILE A 47 -4.42 20.87 -8.27
C ILE A 47 -4.78 19.51 -7.64
N LEU A 48 -6.03 19.06 -7.86
CA LEU A 48 -6.53 17.79 -7.32
C LEU A 48 -5.58 16.63 -7.66
N GLY A 49 -5.15 15.89 -6.64
CA GLY A 49 -4.25 14.75 -6.81
C GLY A 49 -2.76 15.06 -6.58
N TYR A 50 -2.40 16.30 -6.24
CA TYR A 50 -1.05 16.68 -5.83
C TYR A 50 -1.03 17.31 -4.43
N ARG A 51 0.07 17.08 -3.69
CA ARG A 51 0.33 17.55 -2.32
C ARG A 51 1.78 17.99 -2.14
N GLY A 52 2.07 18.57 -0.97
CA GLY A 52 3.36 19.14 -0.60
C GLY A 52 3.45 20.63 -0.91
N GLU A 53 4.46 21.29 -0.33
CA GLU A 53 4.69 22.74 -0.48
C GLU A 53 4.89 23.17 -1.94
N PHE A 54 5.38 22.26 -2.78
CA PHE A 54 5.70 22.46 -4.19
C PHE A 54 4.90 21.56 -5.14
N CYS A 55 3.81 20.96 -4.66
CA CYS A 55 2.97 20.05 -5.44
C CYS A 55 3.74 18.88 -6.09
N HIS A 56 4.78 18.37 -5.41
CA HIS A 56 5.62 17.28 -5.92
C HIS A 56 5.10 15.89 -5.55
N GLU A 57 4.19 15.78 -4.59
CA GLU A 57 3.66 14.50 -4.12
C GLU A 57 2.38 14.18 -4.87
N SER A 58 2.37 13.13 -5.68
CA SER A 58 1.12 12.64 -6.26
C SER A 58 0.36 11.84 -5.20
N VAL A 59 -0.90 12.22 -4.93
CA VAL A 59 -1.79 11.52 -3.98
C VAL A 59 -2.06 10.08 -4.46
N ASN A 60 -1.90 9.81 -5.76
CA ASN A 60 -1.94 8.46 -6.30
C ASN A 60 -0.85 7.54 -5.71
N GLU A 61 0.27 8.09 -5.25
CA GLU A 61 1.32 7.32 -4.57
C GLU A 61 0.86 6.86 -3.17
N GLU A 62 0.18 7.74 -2.41
CA GLU A 62 -0.37 7.40 -1.09
C GLU A 62 -1.46 6.33 -1.16
N ILE A 63 -2.19 6.20 -2.28
CA ILE A 63 -3.25 5.17 -2.46
C ILE A 63 -2.66 3.83 -2.94
N ARG A 64 -1.48 3.81 -3.56
CA ARG A 64 -0.81 2.55 -3.95
C ARG A 64 -0.32 1.76 -2.74
N ILE A 65 0.09 2.44 -1.67
CA ILE A 65 0.59 1.83 -0.44
C ILE A 65 -0.49 0.97 0.25
N PRO A 66 -1.70 1.48 0.57
CA PRO A 66 -2.74 0.69 1.23
C PRO A 66 -3.25 -0.46 0.37
N LEU A 67 -3.32 -0.30 -0.96
CA LEU A 67 -3.79 -1.37 -1.85
C LEU A 67 -2.80 -2.55 -1.91
N THR A 68 -1.50 -2.26 -2.02
CA THR A 68 -0.47 -3.30 -2.11
C THR A 68 -0.33 -4.08 -0.80
N LEU A 69 -0.34 -3.40 0.34
CA LEU A 69 -0.35 -4.03 1.68
C LEU A 69 -1.60 -4.90 1.89
N GLY A 70 -2.78 -4.41 1.49
CA GLY A 70 -4.04 -5.16 1.57
C GLY A 70 -3.99 -6.46 0.76
N VAL A 71 -3.53 -6.40 -0.49
CA VAL A 71 -3.41 -7.59 -1.36
C VAL A 71 -2.40 -8.60 -0.79
N LEU A 72 -1.25 -8.15 -0.30
CA LEU A 72 -0.25 -9.02 0.31
C LEU A 72 -0.79 -9.72 1.57
N ALA A 73 -1.51 -8.99 2.42
CA ALA A 73 -2.13 -9.56 3.62
C ALA A 73 -3.19 -10.63 3.27
N LEU A 74 -3.99 -10.39 2.22
CA LEU A 74 -4.97 -11.39 1.75
C LEU A 74 -4.28 -12.65 1.22
N ILE A 75 -3.23 -12.52 0.41
CA ILE A 75 -2.48 -13.67 -0.10
C ILE A 75 -1.87 -14.46 1.07
N VAL A 76 -1.18 -13.79 2.00
CA VAL A 76 -0.58 -14.47 3.17
C VAL A 76 -1.65 -15.16 4.02
N GLY A 77 -2.80 -14.51 4.25
CA GLY A 77 -3.92 -15.09 4.98
C GLY A 77 -4.49 -16.34 4.31
N ILE A 78 -4.69 -16.33 2.99
CA ILE A 78 -5.19 -17.49 2.22
C ILE A 78 -4.19 -18.66 2.28
N LEU A 79 -2.89 -18.37 2.20
CA LEU A 79 -1.83 -19.37 2.23
C LEU A 79 -1.76 -20.05 3.61
N ILE A 80 -1.84 -19.26 4.68
CA ILE A 80 -1.90 -19.77 6.06
C ILE A 80 -3.17 -20.59 6.27
N LEU A 81 -4.34 -20.08 5.86
CA LEU A 81 -5.61 -20.79 6.00
C LEU A 81 -5.60 -22.11 5.22
N SER A 82 -5.08 -22.10 3.99
CA SER A 82 -4.94 -23.30 3.15
C SER A 82 -4.01 -24.32 3.78
N PHE A 83 -2.90 -23.87 4.37
CA PHE A 83 -1.95 -24.75 5.06
C PHE A 83 -2.56 -25.36 6.34
N LEU A 84 -3.21 -24.55 7.16
CA LEU A 84 -3.90 -25.02 8.38
C LEU A 84 -5.01 -26.01 8.04
N ILE A 85 -5.87 -25.68 7.07
CA ILE A 85 -6.94 -26.58 6.60
C ILE A 85 -6.33 -27.89 6.06
N SER A 86 -5.28 -27.80 5.26
CA SER A 86 -4.61 -28.99 4.71
C SER A 86 -3.99 -29.85 5.80
N PHE A 87 -3.32 -29.26 6.77
CA PHE A 87 -2.72 -29.96 7.90
C PHE A 87 -3.80 -30.61 8.78
N ILE A 88 -4.90 -29.91 9.06
CA ILE A 88 -6.04 -30.47 9.79
C ILE A 88 -6.66 -31.62 9.00
N ARG A 89 -6.87 -31.47 7.68
CA ARG A 89 -7.38 -32.53 6.81
C ARG A 89 -6.44 -33.73 6.77
N GLN A 90 -5.12 -33.51 6.75
CA GLN A 90 -4.12 -34.57 6.82
C GLN A 90 -4.21 -35.33 8.15
N ARG A 91 -4.32 -34.60 9.27
CA ARG A 91 -4.49 -35.20 10.61
C ARG A 91 -5.82 -35.95 10.73
N VAL A 92 -6.90 -35.41 10.18
CA VAL A 92 -8.22 -36.07 10.16
C VAL A 92 -8.18 -37.33 9.30
N LYS A 93 -7.56 -37.29 8.11
CA LYS A 93 -7.38 -38.48 7.26
C LYS A 93 -6.51 -39.53 7.97
N ALA A 94 -5.44 -39.14 8.64
CA ALA A 94 -4.60 -40.05 9.41
C ALA A 94 -5.34 -40.67 10.60
N LYS A 95 -6.14 -39.87 11.33
CA LYS A 95 -6.98 -40.36 12.44
C LYS A 95 -8.12 -41.27 11.94
N ARG A 96 -8.77 -40.93 10.82
CA ARG A 96 -9.79 -41.76 10.17
C ARG A 96 -9.24 -43.10 9.71
N ARG A 97 -8.03 -43.13 9.13
CA ARG A 97 -7.34 -44.39 8.76
C ARG A 97 -7.06 -45.27 9.97
N LYS A 98 -6.64 -44.69 11.10
CA LYS A 98 -6.43 -45.43 12.37
C LYS A 98 -7.73 -45.94 12.98
N ALA A 99 -8.82 -45.20 12.87
CA ALA A 99 -10.15 -45.64 13.30
C ALA A 99 -10.68 -46.79 12.43
N ALA A 100 -10.51 -46.72 11.11
CA ALA A 100 -10.88 -47.80 10.18
C ALA A 100 -10.07 -49.09 10.41
N ALA A 101 -8.78 -48.97 10.73
CA ALA A 101 -7.94 -50.14 11.06
C ALA A 101 -8.33 -50.82 12.41
N LYS A 102 -8.98 -50.09 13.32
CA LYS A 102 -9.44 -50.63 14.60
C LYS A 102 -10.71 -51.49 14.45
N ASP A 103 -11.56 -51.16 13.48
CA ASP A 103 -12.80 -51.88 13.20
C ASP A 103 -12.53 -53.31 12.66
N SER A 104 -11.57 -53.46 11.74
CA SER A 104 -11.16 -54.78 11.23
C SER A 104 -10.59 -55.70 12.32
N ASN A 105 -9.83 -55.17 13.28
CA ASN A 105 -9.29 -55.96 14.40
C ASN A 105 -10.34 -56.26 15.50
N GLY A 106 -11.47 -55.55 15.50
CA GLY A 106 -12.61 -55.83 16.38
C GLY A 106 -13.44 -57.02 15.92
N VAL A 107 -13.61 -57.17 14.61
CA VAL A 107 -14.35 -58.28 13.99
C VAL A 107 -13.62 -59.62 14.18
N GLU A 108 -12.31 -59.67 13.95
CA GLU A 108 -11.50 -60.90 14.09
C GLU A 108 -11.52 -61.44 15.53
N LYS A 109 -11.46 -60.56 16.53
CA LYS A 109 -11.53 -60.93 17.96
C LYS A 109 -12.92 -61.39 18.40
N GLY A 110 -13.98 -60.84 17.81
CA GLY A 110 -15.36 -61.27 18.09
C GLY A 110 -15.65 -62.69 17.61
N ILE A 111 -15.11 -63.06 16.44
CA ILE A 111 -15.23 -64.41 15.87
C ILE A 111 -14.48 -65.45 16.72
N LEU A 112 -13.31 -65.10 17.26
CA LEU A 112 -12.50 -66.00 18.08
C LEU A 112 -13.13 -66.25 19.47
N LEU A 113 -13.79 -65.25 20.08
CA LEU A 113 -14.54 -65.45 21.33
C LEU A 113 -15.80 -66.34 21.14
N HIS A 114 -16.50 -66.23 20.03
CA HIS A 114 -17.68 -67.07 19.76
C HIS A 114 -17.33 -68.55 19.57
N HIS A 115 -16.13 -68.89 19.10
CA HIS A 115 -15.69 -70.27 18.93
C HIS A 115 -15.23 -70.94 20.24
N HIS A 116 -14.83 -70.17 21.26
CA HIS A 116 -14.37 -70.70 22.56
C HIS A 116 -15.52 -70.91 23.57
N THR A 117 -16.72 -70.39 23.31
CA THR A 117 -17.89 -70.56 24.20
C THR A 117 -18.79 -71.74 23.85
N GLN A 118 -18.32 -72.66 22.99
CA GLN A 118 -19.09 -73.83 22.50
C GLN A 118 -18.37 -75.17 22.72
N GLY A 119 -17.31 -75.20 23.54
CA GLY A 119 -16.65 -76.41 24.04
C GLY A 119 -16.57 -76.40 25.55
#